data_AF-A0A1G3MSN0-F1
#
_entry.id   AF-A0A1G3MSN0-F1
#
_cell.length_a   1.000
_cell.length_b   1.000
_cell.length_c   1.000
_cell.angle_alpha   90.00
_cell.angle_beta   90.00
_cell.angle_gamma   90.00
#
_symmetry.space_group_name_H-M   'P 1'
#
loop_
_entity.id
_entity.type
_entity.pdbx_description
1 polymer ?
#
loop_
_entity_poly.entity_id
_entity_poly.type
_entity_poly.pdbx_seq_one_letter_code
_entity_poly.pdbx_strand_id
1 'polypeptide(L)'
;MRGIVKVVEKATGFFNNLLVLVLVAGLVLTLFQIASGDGQTFGLVEALWQALMRTIDAGAVTADSGWQFRAVMFVVTLGGIFILSALIGILNTGLEASIDELRKGRSIIVEQRHTVILGWNDDIFAVLEQLIQANANQRRACVAILAPKDKVEMEDELRERLGKTRTTRLVCRTGNPRDAADLAIVATERSRSIIIMSPRNQSADAEIIKTLLAITARPHLGGAYNCVAEIRDPRNLHPAGIAARGQAQIVLVGSMISRLVAQTCRQSGLSIVYEGLLSFAGDELYFAAVPALIGLSYAEAINKFRTSSIIGLVRPDGVPQVNPPAHTRIEQGWQVIAISQDDDTVLPDAGVFKLNLAAIAAVEAGDAAVREDIIFVGWNWKLPQIIHELDAYVGPGSQALVLGANQAGAQKLAALQGSLHTFGAVEYRQADITDRSVLEALPLASASHIVVLSNSEDFDPDEADARTLIALLHLRDLARLNGYRFSLTSELLDTRTQELASIAEADDFIVSDRLIGLLLVQIAENPALNAVFTDLFDPDGSEIYFKPIEDYIKPGLAVDGYTVYAAATRQNQSVIGWRLQQDKSDASRNYGVYINPHKDGMVQFAPGDKLIVLSED
;
A
#
# COMPACT_ATOMS: atom_id res chain seq x y z
N MET A 1 15.32 -2.76 31.62
CA MET A 1 16.22 -2.99 32.81
C MET A 1 17.38 -1.99 32.94
N ARG A 2 18.22 -1.74 31.91
CA ARG A 2 19.36 -0.79 32.00
C ARG A 2 18.97 0.66 32.31
N GLY A 3 17.78 1.12 31.86
CA GLY A 3 17.28 2.47 32.14
C GLY A 3 16.96 2.69 33.62
N ILE A 4 16.23 1.75 34.23
CA ILE A 4 15.88 1.77 35.65
C ILE A 4 17.14 1.81 36.53
N VAL A 5 18.18 1.04 36.19
CA VAL A 5 19.46 1.03 36.92
C VAL A 5 20.12 2.42 36.92
N LYS A 6 20.14 3.12 35.77
CA LYS A 6 20.69 4.48 35.68
C LYS A 6 19.86 5.52 36.44
N VAL A 7 18.54 5.37 36.47
CA VAL A 7 17.64 6.24 37.25
C VAL A 7 17.89 6.05 38.75
N VAL A 8 18.01 4.80 39.21
CA VAL A 8 18.32 4.46 40.60
C VAL A 8 19.70 5.00 40.99
N GLU A 9 20.73 4.85 40.14
CA GLU A 9 22.08 5.36 40.39
C GLU A 9 22.09 6.89 40.54
N LYS A 10 21.41 7.61 39.64
CA LYS A 10 21.27 9.07 39.73
C LYS A 10 20.48 9.49 40.98
N ALA A 11 19.35 8.84 41.26
CA ALA A 11 18.54 9.11 42.45
C ALA A 11 19.37 8.92 43.73
N THR A 12 20.18 7.87 43.79
CA THR A 12 21.09 7.60 44.92
C THR A 12 22.10 8.75 45.11
N GLY A 13 22.63 9.31 44.01
CA GLY A 13 23.49 10.50 44.05
C GLY A 13 22.80 11.73 44.65
N PHE A 14 21.53 11.98 44.29
CA PHE A 14 20.76 13.08 44.88
C PHE A 14 20.42 12.85 46.36
N PHE A 15 20.10 11.61 46.74
CA PHE A 15 19.92 11.24 48.16
C PHE A 15 21.21 11.46 48.98
N ASN A 16 22.38 11.11 48.44
CA ASN A 16 23.65 11.40 49.09
C ASN A 16 23.90 12.90 49.23
N ASN A 17 23.60 13.71 48.21
CA ASN A 17 23.73 15.16 48.28
C ASN A 17 22.77 15.76 49.32
N LEU A 18 21.54 15.23 49.42
CA LEU A 18 20.59 15.62 50.46
C LEU A 18 21.13 15.31 51.86
N LEU A 19 21.65 14.10 52.06
CA LEU A 19 22.24 13.67 53.33
C LEU A 19 23.42 14.56 53.72
N VAL A 20 24.31 14.86 52.76
CA VAL A 20 25.45 15.75 52.99
C VAL A 20 24.98 17.16 53.34
N LEU A 21 23.99 17.71 52.65
CA LEU A 21 23.42 19.02 52.96
C LEU A 21 22.86 19.07 54.39
N VAL A 22 22.09 18.05 54.78
CA VAL A 22 21.51 17.93 56.13
C VAL A 22 22.60 17.76 57.18
N LEU A 23 23.61 16.91 56.94
CA LEU A 23 24.74 16.69 57.85
C LEU A 23 25.57 17.94 58.06
N VAL A 24 25.93 18.64 56.99
CA VAL A 24 26.69 19.90 57.05
C VAL A 24 25.89 20.97 57.79
N ALA A 25 24.60 21.12 57.49
CA ALA A 25 23.74 22.07 58.17
C ALA A 25 23.59 21.76 59.67
N GLY A 26 23.33 20.50 60.03
CA GLY A 26 23.25 20.08 61.44
C GLY A 26 24.56 20.28 62.20
N LEU A 27 25.70 20.01 61.56
CA LEU A 27 27.02 20.25 62.14
C LEU A 27 27.29 21.75 62.34
N VAL A 28 26.94 22.60 61.36
CA VAL A 28 27.07 24.06 61.47
C VAL A 28 26.21 24.59 62.61
N LEU A 29 24.95 24.16 62.70
CA LEU A 29 24.05 24.58 63.78
C LEU A 29 24.59 24.19 65.17
N THR A 30 25.17 23.00 65.31
CA THR A 30 25.67 22.50 66.59
C THR A 30 27.04 23.04 66.98
N LEU A 31 27.99 23.15 66.05
CA LEU A 31 29.34 23.70 66.33
C LEU A 31 29.30 25.19 66.66
N PHE A 32 28.46 25.95 65.96
CA PHE A 32 28.34 27.40 66.18
C PHE A 32 27.27 27.76 67.22
N GLN A 33 26.65 26.76 67.88
CA GLN A 33 25.58 26.93 68.87
C GLN A 33 24.47 27.89 68.41
N ILE A 34 24.05 27.76 67.15
CA ILE A 34 23.05 28.64 66.55
C ILE A 34 21.67 28.21 67.08
N ALA A 35 21.11 29.01 67.99
CA ALA A 35 19.80 28.79 68.57
C ALA A 35 18.66 29.25 67.64
N SER A 36 17.52 28.56 67.71
CA SER A 36 16.23 29.10 67.25
C SER A 36 15.71 30.14 68.24
N GLY A 37 14.65 30.88 67.91
CA GLY A 37 14.21 32.05 68.70
C GLY A 37 13.78 31.81 70.13
N ASP A 38 13.63 30.55 70.57
CA ASP A 38 13.43 30.21 71.98
C ASP A 38 14.74 30.16 72.79
N GLY A 39 15.89 30.47 72.18
CA GLY A 39 17.20 30.51 72.84
C GLY A 39 17.77 29.14 73.20
N GLN A 40 17.09 28.05 72.82
CA GLN A 40 17.57 26.69 73.02
C GLN A 40 18.54 26.31 71.90
N THR A 41 19.73 25.87 72.30
CA THR A 41 20.70 25.26 71.39
C THR A 41 20.28 23.83 71.09
N PHE A 42 20.39 23.44 69.82
CA PHE A 42 20.00 22.10 69.39
C PHE A 42 21.13 21.09 69.67
N GLY A 43 20.79 19.93 70.23
CA GLY A 43 21.65 18.76 70.15
C GLY A 43 21.82 18.31 68.69
N LEU A 44 22.85 17.51 68.40
CA LEU A 44 23.19 17.11 67.03
C LEU A 44 22.03 16.40 66.31
N VAL A 45 21.29 15.55 67.02
CA VAL A 45 20.13 14.84 66.46
C VAL A 45 19.01 15.81 66.10
N GLU A 46 18.70 16.78 66.97
CA GLU A 46 17.64 17.75 66.73
C GLU A 46 18.02 18.71 65.60
N ALA A 47 19.28 19.15 65.54
CA ALA A 47 19.77 20.00 64.45
C ALA A 47 19.69 19.31 63.08
N LEU A 48 20.00 18.02 63.01
CA LEU A 48 19.83 17.21 61.80
C LEU A 48 18.35 17.04 61.43
N TRP A 49 17.48 16.82 62.41
CA TRP A 49 16.04 16.72 62.19
C TRP A 49 15.45 18.02 61.63
N GLN A 50 15.82 19.16 62.22
CA GLN A 50 15.40 20.49 61.75
C GLN A 50 15.90 20.74 60.32
N ALA A 51 17.18 20.46 60.02
CA ALA A 51 17.72 20.59 58.67
C ALA A 51 17.03 19.66 57.66
N LEU A 52 16.70 18.43 58.05
CA LEU A 52 15.95 17.49 57.21
C LEU A 52 14.54 18.00 56.92
N MET A 53 13.78 18.41 57.93
CA MET A 53 12.43 18.96 57.76
C MET A 53 12.44 20.19 56.84
N ARG A 54 13.51 20.98 56.87
CA ARG A 54 13.71 22.13 56.01
C ARG A 54 13.98 21.84 54.54
N THR A 55 14.49 20.66 54.24
CA THR A 55 14.70 20.22 52.86
C THR A 55 13.43 19.64 52.25
N ILE A 56 12.52 19.11 53.07
CA ILE A 56 11.24 18.53 52.65
C ILE A 56 10.12 19.59 52.63
N ASP A 57 10.09 20.48 53.63
CA ASP A 57 9.08 21.54 53.78
C ASP A 57 9.71 22.94 53.72
N ALA A 58 9.62 23.54 52.54
CA ALA A 58 10.05 24.91 52.31
C ALA A 58 9.18 25.96 53.01
N GLY A 59 7.97 25.60 53.46
CA GLY A 59 7.07 26.51 54.19
C GLY A 59 7.57 26.88 55.57
N ALA A 60 8.47 26.08 56.16
CA ALA A 60 8.97 26.29 57.52
C ALA A 60 9.85 27.57 57.70
N VAL A 61 10.28 28.28 56.64
CA VAL A 61 11.17 29.48 56.75
C VAL A 61 10.47 30.63 57.44
N THR A 62 9.17 30.66 57.28
CA THR A 62 8.25 31.64 57.81
C THR A 62 8.18 31.61 59.34
N ALA A 63 8.42 30.44 59.95
CA ALA A 63 8.39 30.24 61.40
C ALA A 63 9.75 30.48 62.10
N ASP A 64 10.83 30.64 61.34
CA ASP A 64 12.19 30.74 61.89
C ASP A 64 12.45 32.12 62.51
N SER A 65 13.29 32.16 63.54
CA SER A 65 13.65 33.36 64.30
C SER A 65 15.16 33.41 64.52
N GLY A 66 15.75 34.61 64.49
CA GLY A 66 17.21 34.82 64.50
C GLY A 66 17.82 34.85 63.09
N TRP A 67 18.61 35.89 62.78
CA TRP A 67 19.16 36.11 61.43
C TRP A 67 20.17 35.04 61.00
N GLN A 68 20.99 34.55 61.93
CA GLN A 68 21.98 33.50 61.68
C GLN A 68 21.32 32.15 61.35
N PHE A 69 20.31 31.76 62.14
CA PHE A 69 19.53 30.56 61.90
C PHE A 69 18.78 30.66 60.57
N ARG A 70 18.10 31.79 60.30
CA ARG A 70 17.42 32.04 59.02
C ARG A 70 18.35 31.95 57.82
N ALA A 71 19.57 32.50 57.90
CA ALA A 71 20.51 32.45 56.79
C ALA A 71 20.95 31.00 56.47
N VAL A 72 21.28 30.21 57.50
CA VAL A 72 21.63 28.79 57.32
C VAL A 72 20.44 28.00 56.78
N MET A 73 19.27 28.15 57.40
CA MET A 73 18.06 27.43 57.01
C MET A 73 17.53 27.85 55.63
N PHE A 74 17.76 29.10 55.20
CA PHE A 74 17.46 29.55 53.86
C PHE A 74 18.32 28.83 52.81
N VAL A 75 19.63 28.69 53.04
CA VAL A 75 20.52 27.92 52.14
C VAL A 75 20.11 26.46 52.09
N VAL A 76 19.77 25.86 53.24
CA VAL A 76 19.26 24.48 53.31
C VAL A 76 17.93 24.34 52.57
N THR A 77 17.02 25.29 52.72
CA THR A 77 15.72 25.29 52.02
C THR A 77 15.94 25.40 50.51
N LEU A 78 16.79 26.32 50.05
CA LEU A 78 17.09 26.49 48.63
C LEU A 78 17.75 25.24 48.02
N GLY A 79 18.71 24.65 48.74
CA GLY A 79 19.36 23.40 48.35
C GLY A 79 18.38 22.22 48.35
N GLY A 80 17.50 22.13 49.36
CA GLY A 80 16.46 21.12 49.48
C GLY A 80 15.44 21.18 48.34
N ILE A 81 14.91 22.37 48.03
CA ILE A 81 14.01 22.58 46.89
C ILE A 81 14.67 22.13 45.59
N PHE A 82 15.93 22.51 45.35
CA PHE A 82 16.64 22.14 44.14
C PHE A 82 16.85 20.62 44.03
N ILE A 83 17.33 19.98 45.11
CA ILE A 83 17.56 18.54 45.17
C ILE A 83 16.25 17.75 45.03
N LEU A 84 15.19 18.16 45.72
CA LEU A 84 13.89 17.51 45.69
C LEU A 84 13.22 17.66 44.32
N SER A 85 13.26 18.86 43.73
CA SER A 85 12.72 19.11 42.38
C SER A 85 13.46 18.29 41.32
N ALA A 86 14.79 18.20 41.42
CA ALA A 86 15.59 17.37 40.52
C ALA A 86 15.29 15.87 40.71
N LEU A 87 15.11 15.41 41.95
CA LEU A 87 14.75 14.03 42.25
C LEU A 87 13.38 13.67 41.67
N ILE A 88 12.36 14.51 41.88
CA ILE A 88 11.03 14.33 41.30
C ILE A 88 11.11 14.29 39.77
N GLY A 89 11.88 15.19 39.15
CA GLY A 89 12.08 15.20 37.70
C GLY A 89 12.70 13.91 37.16
N ILE A 90 13.73 13.38 37.83
CA ILE A 90 14.38 12.11 37.45
C ILE A 90 13.44 10.92 37.65
N LEU A 91 12.70 10.90 38.76
CA LEU A 91 11.71 9.85 39.03
C LEU A 91 10.59 9.85 37.99
N ASN A 92 10.06 11.02 37.65
CA ASN A 92 9.03 11.15 36.62
C ASN A 92 9.53 10.68 35.25
N THR A 93 10.72 11.15 34.85
CA THR A 93 11.37 10.71 33.58
C THR A 93 11.61 9.19 33.57
N GLY A 94 12.04 8.61 34.69
CA GLY A 94 12.27 7.17 34.81
C GLY A 94 10.98 6.35 34.78
N LEU A 95 9.92 6.86 35.38
CA LEU A 95 8.58 6.25 35.35
C LEU A 95 8.02 6.31 33.93
N GLU A 96 8.06 7.47 33.27
CA GLU A 96 7.67 7.64 31.86
C GLU A 96 8.43 6.69 30.95
N ALA A 97 9.75 6.60 31.06
CA ALA A 97 10.55 5.66 30.27
C ALA A 97 10.18 4.18 30.52
N SER A 98 9.81 3.84 31.76
CA SER A 98 9.38 2.48 32.11
C SER A 98 7.98 2.18 31.56
N ILE A 99 7.07 3.15 31.64
CA ILE A 99 5.75 3.08 31.02
C ILE A 99 5.90 2.92 29.51
N ASP A 100 6.77 3.70 28.86
CA ASP A 100 7.06 3.61 27.43
C ASP A 100 7.67 2.26 27.05
N GLU A 101 8.58 1.68 27.85
CA GLU A 101 9.09 0.32 27.61
C GLU A 101 7.97 -0.73 27.68
N LEU A 102 7.02 -0.58 28.61
CA LEU A 102 5.86 -1.47 28.71
C LEU A 102 4.87 -1.26 27.55
N ARG A 103 4.68 -0.02 27.09
CA ARG A 103 3.81 0.33 25.96
C ARG A 103 4.29 -0.29 24.64
N LYS A 104 5.60 -0.37 24.41
CA LYS A 104 6.22 -0.93 23.18
C LYS A 104 5.90 -2.41 22.93
N GLY A 105 5.39 -3.13 23.94
CA GLY A 105 4.91 -4.51 23.77
C GLY A 105 5.98 -5.51 23.33
N ARG A 106 7.24 -5.35 23.73
CA ARG A 106 8.40 -6.16 23.27
C ARG A 106 8.36 -7.67 23.59
N SER A 107 7.25 -8.17 24.13
CA SER A 107 7.04 -9.60 24.35
C SER A 107 6.96 -10.34 23.01
N ILE A 108 7.69 -11.44 22.92
CA ILE A 108 7.69 -12.33 21.76
C ILE A 108 6.28 -12.86 21.55
N ILE A 109 5.81 -12.80 20.31
CA ILE A 109 4.55 -13.38 19.86
C ILE A 109 4.66 -14.91 19.89
N VAL A 110 3.70 -15.57 20.53
CA VAL A 110 3.63 -17.04 20.65
C VAL A 110 2.63 -17.61 19.66
N GLU A 111 2.75 -17.20 18.39
CA GLU A 111 1.88 -17.63 17.29
C GLU A 111 2.63 -18.56 16.35
N GLN A 112 1.86 -19.30 15.56
CA GLN A 112 2.34 -20.18 14.50
C GLN A 112 1.47 -20.00 13.26
N ARG A 113 2.10 -20.08 12.08
CA ARG A 113 1.42 -19.93 10.78
C ARG A 113 0.65 -18.61 10.64
N HIS A 114 1.08 -17.57 11.34
CA HIS A 114 0.55 -16.20 11.23
C HIS A 114 1.20 -15.45 10.08
N THR A 115 0.55 -14.40 9.58
CA THR A 115 1.15 -13.47 8.62
C THR A 115 1.90 -12.38 9.38
N VAL A 116 3.08 -12.00 8.92
CA VAL A 116 3.85 -10.89 9.48
C VAL A 116 3.89 -9.73 8.48
N ILE A 117 3.54 -8.53 8.93
CA ILE A 117 3.74 -7.29 8.19
C ILE A 117 4.91 -6.55 8.83
N LEU A 118 5.88 -6.16 8.01
CA LEU A 118 7.09 -5.44 8.41
C LEU A 118 7.07 -4.03 7.82
N GLY A 119 7.06 -3.02 8.69
CA GLY A 119 6.95 -1.61 8.31
C GLY A 119 5.58 -1.02 8.61
N TRP A 120 5.41 0.27 8.31
CA TRP A 120 4.15 1.00 8.44
C TRP A 120 4.08 2.12 7.40
N ASN A 121 3.00 2.12 6.62
CA ASN A 121 2.59 3.18 5.70
C ASN A 121 1.05 3.11 5.55
N ASP A 122 0.43 4.02 4.80
CA ASP A 122 -1.04 4.02 4.63
C ASP A 122 -1.58 2.80 3.86
N ASP A 123 -0.73 2.13 3.07
CA ASP A 123 -1.09 0.93 2.30
C ASP A 123 -1.44 -0.25 3.23
N ILE A 124 -1.01 -0.19 4.50
CA ILE A 124 -1.31 -1.22 5.51
C ILE A 124 -2.81 -1.45 5.66
N PHE A 125 -3.65 -0.42 5.49
CA PHE A 125 -5.10 -0.58 5.64
C PHE A 125 -5.66 -1.44 4.51
N ALA A 126 -5.26 -1.19 3.27
CA ALA A 126 -5.64 -2.01 2.12
C ALA A 126 -5.13 -3.45 2.24
N VAL A 127 -3.87 -3.63 2.64
CA VAL A 127 -3.27 -4.96 2.91
C VAL A 127 -4.07 -5.72 3.98
N LEU A 128 -4.44 -5.04 5.07
CA LEU A 128 -5.17 -5.66 6.17
C LEU A 128 -6.62 -5.98 5.80
N GLU A 129 -7.32 -5.13 5.04
CA GLU A 129 -8.65 -5.43 4.51
C GLU A 129 -8.65 -6.73 3.72
N GLN A 130 -7.70 -6.90 2.81
CA GLN A 130 -7.56 -8.12 2.00
C GLN A 130 -7.18 -9.33 2.85
N LEU A 131 -6.23 -9.19 3.78
CA LEU A 131 -5.89 -10.29 4.69
C LEU A 131 -7.07 -10.69 5.57
N ILE A 132 -7.89 -9.75 6.03
CA ILE A 132 -9.11 -10.04 6.80
C ILE A 132 -10.10 -10.83 5.94
N GLN A 133 -10.21 -10.48 4.66
CA GLN A 133 -11.07 -11.16 3.70
C GLN A 133 -10.59 -12.57 3.36
N ALA A 134 -9.32 -12.72 2.97
CA ALA A 134 -8.69 -14.02 2.71
C ALA A 134 -8.76 -14.96 3.94
N ASN A 135 -8.71 -14.40 5.14
CA ASN A 135 -8.81 -15.16 6.39
C ASN A 135 -10.25 -15.39 6.88
N ALA A 136 -11.29 -15.01 6.12
CA ALA A 136 -12.69 -15.13 6.57
C ALA A 136 -13.07 -16.58 6.95
N ASN A 137 -12.54 -17.57 6.23
CA ASN A 137 -12.77 -18.99 6.49
C ASN A 137 -11.84 -19.58 7.57
N GLN A 138 -10.92 -18.79 8.13
CA GLN A 138 -9.97 -19.23 9.15
C GLN A 138 -10.46 -18.88 10.57
N ARG A 139 -10.56 -19.88 11.44
CA ARG A 139 -11.14 -19.72 12.80
C ARG A 139 -10.29 -18.90 13.78
N ARG A 140 -8.99 -18.74 13.54
CA ARG A 140 -8.03 -18.03 14.42
C ARG A 140 -6.86 -17.42 13.64
N ALA A 141 -7.16 -16.69 12.57
CA ALA A 141 -6.11 -16.00 11.84
C ALA A 141 -5.45 -14.93 12.71
N CYS A 142 -4.14 -14.76 12.53
CA CYS A 142 -3.36 -13.74 13.22
C CYS A 142 -2.47 -13.01 12.22
N VAL A 143 -2.47 -11.69 12.31
CA VAL A 143 -1.55 -10.82 11.58
C VAL A 143 -0.73 -10.04 12.60
N ALA A 144 0.59 -10.24 12.59
CA ALA A 144 1.53 -9.54 13.45
C ALA A 144 2.16 -8.38 12.67
N ILE A 145 2.17 -7.18 13.25
CA ILE A 145 2.71 -5.97 12.63
C ILE A 145 3.92 -5.51 13.44
N LEU A 146 5.08 -5.38 12.79
CA LEU A 146 6.30 -4.83 13.39
C LEU A 146 6.67 -3.53 12.68
N ALA A 147 6.65 -2.41 13.40
CA ALA A 147 7.00 -1.11 12.84
C ALA A 147 7.70 -0.20 13.85
N PRO A 148 8.50 0.79 13.39
CA PRO A 148 9.09 1.80 14.24
C PRO A 148 8.06 2.87 14.67
N LYS A 149 6.85 2.44 15.05
CA LYS A 149 5.71 3.26 15.50
C LYS A 149 5.23 2.79 16.87
N ASP A 150 4.62 3.67 17.68
CA ASP A 150 4.11 3.27 18.99
C ASP A 150 3.00 2.24 18.85
N LYS A 151 3.00 1.23 19.72
CA LYS A 151 2.04 0.14 19.66
C LYS A 151 0.60 0.63 19.84
N VAL A 152 0.37 1.52 20.80
CA VAL A 152 -0.99 2.00 21.13
C VAL A 152 -1.51 2.85 19.98
N GLU A 153 -0.66 3.72 19.43
CA GLU A 153 -0.96 4.51 18.24
C GLU A 153 -1.36 3.63 17.05
N MET A 154 -0.57 2.58 16.75
CA MET A 154 -0.94 1.60 15.71
C MET A 154 -2.28 0.93 15.99
N GLU A 155 -2.51 0.45 17.22
CA GLU A 155 -3.76 -0.25 17.58
C GLU A 155 -4.99 0.66 17.49
N ASP A 156 -4.85 1.95 17.83
CA ASP A 156 -5.94 2.92 17.76
C ASP A 156 -6.25 3.30 16.30
N GLU A 157 -5.24 3.55 15.46
CA GLU A 157 -5.43 3.83 14.03
C GLU A 157 -6.09 2.67 13.28
N LEU A 158 -5.66 1.43 13.55
CA LEU A 158 -6.28 0.24 12.95
C LEU A 158 -7.74 0.09 13.39
N ARG A 159 -8.04 0.37 14.66
CA ARG A 159 -9.41 0.27 15.18
C ARG A 159 -10.31 1.35 14.56
N GLU A 160 -9.78 2.56 14.38
CA GLU A 160 -10.51 3.68 13.80
C GLU A 160 -10.82 3.44 12.32
N ARG A 161 -9.85 3.01 11.52
CA ARG A 161 -10.04 2.83 10.06
C ARG A 161 -10.69 1.50 9.68
N LEU A 162 -10.27 0.37 10.27
CA LEU A 162 -10.76 -0.97 9.86
C LEU A 162 -12.02 -1.42 10.62
N GLY A 163 -12.28 -0.86 11.81
CA GLY A 163 -13.38 -1.28 12.66
C GLY A 163 -13.24 -2.75 13.13
N LYS A 164 -14.17 -3.62 12.71
CA LYS A 164 -14.24 -5.03 13.16
C LYS A 164 -13.48 -5.96 12.21
N THR A 165 -12.47 -6.65 12.74
CA THR A 165 -11.57 -7.54 11.97
C THR A 165 -12.03 -9.00 11.85
N ARG A 166 -13.34 -9.25 12.02
CA ARG A 166 -13.97 -10.59 11.98
C ARG A 166 -13.23 -11.63 12.86
N THR A 167 -12.68 -12.68 12.26
CA THR A 167 -11.93 -13.77 12.93
C THR A 167 -10.42 -13.50 13.02
N THR A 168 -9.95 -12.43 12.38
CA THR A 168 -8.54 -12.08 12.28
C THR A 168 -8.13 -11.21 13.45
N ARG A 169 -7.11 -11.65 14.19
CA ARG A 169 -6.53 -10.88 15.28
C ARG A 169 -5.31 -10.11 14.80
N LEU A 170 -5.32 -8.79 15.00
CA LEU A 170 -4.19 -7.92 14.72
C LEU A 170 -3.33 -7.76 15.97
N VAL A 171 -2.00 -7.89 15.82
CA VAL A 171 -1.05 -7.81 16.93
C VAL A 171 0.08 -6.86 16.57
N CYS A 172 0.05 -5.66 17.15
CA CYS A 172 1.06 -4.64 16.89
C CYS A 172 2.26 -4.76 17.83
N ARG A 173 3.46 -4.50 17.30
CA ARG A 173 4.73 -4.49 18.03
C ARG A 173 5.59 -3.33 17.55
N THR A 174 6.19 -2.61 18.50
CA THR A 174 7.16 -1.56 18.18
C THR A 174 8.55 -2.17 18.02
N GLY A 175 9.18 -1.98 16.87
CA GLY A 175 10.54 -2.41 16.59
C GLY A 175 11.00 -2.05 15.19
N ASN A 176 12.30 -2.20 14.91
CA ASN A 176 12.87 -1.90 13.61
C ASN A 176 12.97 -3.17 12.76
N PRO A 177 12.25 -3.27 11.61
CA PRO A 177 12.33 -4.44 10.73
C PRO A 177 13.74 -4.74 10.19
N ARG A 178 14.60 -3.72 10.17
CA ARG A 178 16.00 -3.84 9.72
C ARG A 178 16.91 -4.47 10.78
N ASP A 179 16.41 -4.70 12.00
CA ASP A 179 17.15 -5.35 13.08
C ASP A 179 16.66 -6.79 13.28
N ALA A 180 17.58 -7.74 13.08
CA ALA A 180 17.31 -9.16 13.25
C ALA A 180 16.79 -9.54 14.65
N ALA A 181 17.18 -8.79 15.69
CA ALA A 181 16.71 -9.01 17.06
C ALA A 181 15.23 -8.59 17.23
N ASP A 182 14.82 -7.49 16.61
CA ASP A 182 13.43 -7.03 16.67
C ASP A 182 12.51 -7.92 15.83
N LEU A 183 12.99 -8.50 14.73
CA LEU A 183 12.25 -9.52 13.96
C LEU A 183 11.87 -10.73 14.82
N ALA A 184 12.66 -11.08 15.85
CA ALA A 184 12.34 -12.19 16.76
C ALA A 184 11.09 -11.91 17.61
N ILE A 185 10.74 -10.64 17.81
CA ILE A 185 9.56 -10.25 18.59
C ILE A 185 8.28 -10.75 17.91
N VAL A 186 8.25 -10.78 16.57
CA VAL A 186 7.10 -11.25 15.78
C VAL A 186 7.23 -12.68 15.27
N ALA A 187 8.21 -13.43 15.77
CA ALA A 187 8.43 -14.85 15.46
C ALA A 187 8.39 -15.15 13.94
N THR A 188 9.13 -14.38 13.14
CA THR A 188 9.18 -14.54 11.68
C THR A 188 9.50 -15.97 11.25
N GLU A 189 10.32 -16.69 12.02
CA GLU A 189 10.68 -18.08 11.75
C GLU A 189 9.54 -19.11 11.86
N ARG A 190 8.38 -18.69 12.39
CA ARG A 190 7.15 -19.50 12.51
C ARG A 190 5.98 -18.97 11.68
N SER A 191 6.19 -17.87 10.97
CA SER A 191 5.17 -17.23 10.15
C SER A 191 4.84 -18.09 8.92
N ARG A 192 3.62 -17.94 8.39
CA ARG A 192 3.24 -18.53 7.09
C ARG A 192 3.70 -17.67 5.92
N SER A 193 3.70 -16.35 6.11
CA SER A 193 4.08 -15.37 5.10
C SER A 193 4.55 -14.08 5.76
N ILE A 194 5.42 -13.34 5.05
CA ILE A 194 5.98 -12.06 5.47
C ILE A 194 5.74 -11.04 4.36
N ILE A 195 5.11 -9.91 4.67
CA ILE A 195 4.92 -8.78 3.76
C ILE A 195 5.81 -7.64 4.23
N ILE A 196 6.73 -7.19 3.39
CA ILE A 196 7.60 -6.03 3.68
C ILE A 196 7.01 -4.81 2.98
N MET A 197 6.57 -3.83 3.77
CA MET A 197 6.01 -2.58 3.26
C MET A 197 7.09 -1.55 3.01
N SER A 198 6.97 -0.84 1.89
CA SER A 198 7.92 0.17 1.45
C SER A 198 7.70 1.50 2.17
N PRO A 199 8.72 2.08 2.83
CA PRO A 199 8.56 3.40 3.45
C PRO A 199 8.37 4.50 2.39
N ARG A 200 7.67 5.58 2.75
CA ARG A 200 7.47 6.75 1.86
C ARG A 200 8.68 7.70 1.90
N ASN A 201 9.85 7.21 1.51
CA ASN A 201 11.06 8.02 1.41
C ASN A 201 11.90 7.67 0.17
N GLN A 202 12.88 8.52 -0.17
CA GLN A 202 13.73 8.34 -1.36
C GLN A 202 14.68 7.12 -1.26
N SER A 203 14.90 6.61 -0.05
CA SER A 203 15.78 5.46 0.22
C SER A 203 15.00 4.15 0.43
N ALA A 204 13.73 4.08 0.00
CA ALA A 204 12.82 3.00 0.34
C ALA A 204 13.38 1.61 -0.03
N ASP A 205 13.83 1.44 -1.28
CA ASP A 205 14.39 0.18 -1.75
C ASP A 205 15.62 -0.26 -0.94
N ALA A 206 16.46 0.68 -0.51
CA ALA A 206 17.64 0.37 0.31
C ALA A 206 17.25 -0.12 1.71
N GLU A 207 16.14 0.37 2.26
CA GLU A 207 15.58 -0.10 3.53
C GLU A 207 14.93 -1.49 3.39
N ILE A 208 14.23 -1.73 2.28
CA ILE A 208 13.68 -3.05 1.94
C ILE A 208 14.81 -4.08 1.81
N ILE A 209 15.87 -3.76 1.06
CA ILE A 209 17.04 -4.63 0.89
C ILE A 209 17.69 -4.95 2.24
N LYS A 210 17.82 -3.97 3.14
CA LYS A 210 18.32 -4.22 4.50
C LYS A 210 17.42 -5.15 5.31
N THR A 211 16.10 -5.01 5.17
CA THR A 211 15.12 -5.87 5.85
C THR A 211 15.21 -7.31 5.30
N LEU A 212 15.32 -7.48 3.98
CA LEU A 212 15.55 -8.78 3.34
C LEU A 212 16.84 -9.45 3.85
N LEU A 213 17.93 -8.69 3.99
CA LEU A 213 19.17 -9.19 4.59
C LEU A 213 18.98 -9.61 6.06
N ALA A 214 18.20 -8.87 6.84
CA ALA A 214 17.93 -9.20 8.24
C ALA A 214 17.09 -10.48 8.38
N ILE A 215 16.13 -10.71 7.49
CA ILE A 215 15.33 -11.94 7.42
C ILE A 215 16.19 -13.12 7.00
N THR A 216 16.93 -13.00 5.88
CA THR A 216 17.72 -14.11 5.32
C THR A 216 18.96 -14.46 6.14
N ALA A 217 19.40 -13.56 7.04
CA ALA A 217 20.44 -13.86 8.02
C ALA A 217 19.99 -14.87 9.09
N ARG A 218 18.69 -15.18 9.21
CA ARG A 218 18.13 -16.07 10.22
C ARG A 218 17.56 -17.36 9.60
N PRO A 219 17.86 -18.54 10.17
CA PRO A 219 17.33 -19.80 9.67
C PRO A 219 15.81 -19.91 9.94
N HIS A 220 15.04 -20.26 8.91
CA HIS A 220 13.60 -20.55 9.03
C HIS A 220 13.38 -22.01 9.46
N LEU A 221 12.46 -22.22 10.40
CA LEU A 221 11.96 -23.56 10.73
C LEU A 221 10.91 -23.99 9.69
N GLY A 222 11.33 -24.50 8.53
CA GLY A 222 10.37 -25.07 7.55
C GLY A 222 10.72 -24.97 6.05
N GLY A 223 11.81 -24.31 5.67
CA GLY A 223 12.19 -24.15 4.26
C GLY A 223 12.47 -22.69 3.89
N ALA A 224 12.09 -22.26 2.69
CA ALA A 224 12.17 -20.86 2.28
C ALA A 224 11.07 -20.03 2.95
N TYR A 225 11.36 -18.76 3.26
CA TYR A 225 10.31 -17.82 3.66
C TYR A 225 9.35 -17.62 2.49
N ASN A 226 8.06 -17.61 2.77
CA ASN A 226 7.09 -16.99 1.86
C ASN A 226 7.10 -15.48 2.14
N CYS A 227 8.12 -14.80 1.65
CA CYS A 227 8.30 -13.37 1.84
C CYS A 227 7.98 -12.64 0.55
N VAL A 228 7.27 -11.52 0.63
CA VAL A 228 7.05 -10.60 -0.49
C VAL A 228 7.58 -9.22 -0.13
N ALA A 229 8.25 -8.59 -1.08
CA ALA A 229 8.81 -7.26 -0.90
C ALA A 229 8.60 -6.40 -2.15
N GLU A 230 8.17 -5.16 -1.92
CA GLU A 230 8.03 -4.13 -2.93
C GLU A 230 9.41 -3.51 -3.25
N ILE A 231 9.71 -3.35 -4.54
CA ILE A 231 10.79 -2.50 -5.04
C ILE A 231 10.20 -1.50 -6.04
N ARG A 232 10.60 -0.23 -5.92
CA ARG A 232 10.10 0.84 -6.80
C ARG A 232 10.99 1.06 -8.01
N ASP A 233 12.31 1.05 -7.81
CA ASP A 233 13.27 1.33 -8.87
C ASP A 233 13.76 0.02 -9.53
N PRO A 234 13.61 -0.13 -10.86
CA PRO A 234 14.11 -1.30 -11.59
C PRO A 234 15.61 -1.56 -11.34
N ARG A 235 16.41 -0.52 -11.11
CA ARG A 235 17.86 -0.63 -10.84
C ARG A 235 18.17 -1.39 -9.55
N ASN A 236 17.25 -1.39 -8.60
CA ASN A 236 17.40 -2.06 -7.30
C ASN A 236 16.86 -3.50 -7.31
N LEU A 237 16.25 -3.95 -8.40
CA LEU A 237 15.69 -5.30 -8.53
C LEU A 237 16.77 -6.38 -8.36
N HIS A 238 17.91 -6.22 -9.02
CA HIS A 238 19.01 -7.20 -8.93
C HIS A 238 19.65 -7.27 -7.52
N PRO A 239 20.04 -6.15 -6.88
CA PRO A 239 20.44 -6.15 -5.46
C PRO A 239 19.41 -6.77 -4.51
N ALA A 240 18.12 -6.52 -4.72
CA ALA A 240 17.06 -7.12 -3.92
C ALA A 240 16.99 -8.64 -4.09
N GLY A 241 17.14 -9.14 -5.33
CA GLY A 241 17.23 -10.58 -5.61
C GLY A 241 18.43 -11.25 -4.90
N ILE A 242 19.59 -10.60 -4.88
CA ILE A 242 20.77 -11.09 -4.13
C ILE A 242 20.48 -11.15 -2.62
N ALA A 243 19.84 -10.11 -2.07
CA ALA A 243 19.47 -10.05 -0.65
C ALA A 243 18.41 -11.10 -0.28
N ALA A 244 17.47 -11.38 -1.18
CA ALA A 244 16.42 -12.37 -0.99
C ALA A 244 16.93 -13.82 -1.01
N ARG A 245 18.02 -14.12 -1.73
CA ARG A 245 18.59 -15.49 -1.85
C ARG A 245 17.56 -16.55 -2.27
N GLY A 246 16.60 -16.18 -3.12
CA GLY A 246 15.50 -17.05 -3.54
C GLY A 246 14.46 -17.36 -2.44
N GLN A 247 14.50 -16.64 -1.31
CA GLN A 247 13.57 -16.78 -0.18
C GLN A 247 12.54 -15.65 -0.11
N ALA A 248 12.48 -14.78 -1.12
CA ALA A 248 11.47 -13.74 -1.21
C ALA A 248 11.09 -13.49 -2.67
N GLN A 249 9.80 -13.24 -2.89
CA GLN A 249 9.25 -12.68 -4.11
C GLN A 249 9.49 -11.18 -4.10
N ILE A 250 10.19 -10.68 -5.12
CA ILE A 250 10.40 -9.25 -5.31
C ILE A 250 9.42 -8.76 -6.36
N VAL A 251 8.69 -7.71 -6.03
CA VAL A 251 7.60 -7.16 -6.83
C VAL A 251 7.99 -5.75 -7.27
N LEU A 252 8.15 -5.54 -8.58
CA LEU A 252 8.50 -4.23 -9.15
C LEU A 252 7.25 -3.37 -9.35
N VAL A 253 6.78 -2.72 -8.30
CA VAL A 253 5.50 -1.98 -8.35
C VAL A 253 5.55 -0.70 -9.17
N GLY A 254 6.73 -0.11 -9.32
CA GLY A 254 6.90 1.17 -10.03
C GLY A 254 6.46 1.09 -11.49
N SER A 255 6.88 0.04 -12.21
CA SER A 255 6.49 -0.18 -13.61
C SER A 255 5.02 -0.56 -13.71
N MET A 256 4.54 -1.48 -12.87
CA MET A 256 3.16 -1.98 -12.94
C MET A 256 2.14 -0.86 -12.72
N ILE A 257 2.28 -0.05 -11.66
CA ILE A 257 1.36 1.07 -11.41
C ILE A 257 1.44 2.10 -12.54
N SER A 258 2.65 2.42 -13.02
CA SER A 258 2.80 3.39 -14.08
C SER A 258 2.10 2.96 -15.37
N ARG A 259 2.16 1.66 -15.67
CA ARG A 259 1.45 1.09 -16.80
C ARG A 259 -0.05 1.06 -16.59
N LEU A 260 -0.52 0.69 -15.40
CA LEU A 260 -1.92 0.74 -15.06
C LEU A 260 -2.49 2.13 -15.32
N VAL A 261 -1.80 3.19 -14.87
CA VAL A 261 -2.20 4.58 -15.12
C VAL A 261 -2.20 4.90 -16.61
N ALA A 262 -1.18 4.47 -17.36
CA ALA A 262 -1.09 4.65 -18.81
C ALA A 262 -2.27 4.00 -19.55
N GLN A 263 -2.64 2.76 -19.18
CA GLN A 263 -3.72 2.02 -19.82
C GLN A 263 -5.11 2.58 -19.44
N THR A 264 -5.35 2.88 -18.16
CA THR A 264 -6.63 3.46 -17.70
C THR A 264 -6.89 4.86 -18.26
N CYS A 265 -5.82 5.61 -18.51
CA CYS A 265 -5.88 6.92 -19.18
C CYS A 265 -6.54 6.81 -20.56
N ARG A 266 -6.18 5.76 -21.32
CA ARG A 266 -6.70 5.50 -22.66
C ARG A 266 -8.02 4.72 -22.64
N GLN A 267 -8.20 3.85 -21.64
CA GLN A 267 -9.31 2.90 -21.56
C GLN A 267 -10.05 3.01 -20.22
N SER A 268 -11.11 3.80 -20.22
CA SER A 268 -11.95 3.96 -19.03
C SER A 268 -12.53 2.63 -18.54
N GLY A 269 -12.51 2.41 -17.23
CA GLY A 269 -13.04 1.25 -16.50
C GLY A 269 -12.01 0.16 -16.22
N LEU A 270 -10.76 0.33 -16.65
CA LEU A 270 -9.75 -0.73 -16.56
C LEU A 270 -9.25 -0.94 -15.12
N SER A 271 -9.25 0.14 -14.31
CA SER A 271 -8.89 0.05 -12.89
C SER A 271 -9.82 -0.89 -12.12
N ILE A 272 -11.10 -0.93 -12.48
CA ILE A 272 -12.11 -1.83 -11.91
C ILE A 272 -11.78 -3.30 -12.23
N VAL A 273 -11.31 -3.56 -13.45
CA VAL A 273 -10.92 -4.92 -13.87
C VAL A 273 -9.70 -5.37 -13.06
N TYR A 274 -8.67 -4.53 -12.97
CA TYR A 274 -7.48 -4.84 -12.19
C TYR A 274 -7.77 -5.00 -10.70
N GLU A 275 -8.59 -4.12 -10.11
CA GLU A 275 -9.02 -4.26 -8.73
C GLU A 275 -9.79 -5.58 -8.53
N GLY A 276 -10.70 -5.93 -9.46
CA GLY A 276 -11.44 -7.19 -9.41
C GLY A 276 -10.54 -8.42 -9.48
N LEU A 277 -9.51 -8.43 -10.33
CA LEU A 277 -8.56 -9.54 -10.46
C LEU A 277 -7.60 -9.68 -9.27
N LEU A 278 -7.32 -8.58 -8.56
CA LEU A 278 -6.40 -8.56 -7.42
C LEU A 278 -7.10 -8.71 -6.06
N SER A 279 -8.40 -8.44 -6.01
CA SER A 279 -9.22 -8.50 -4.79
C SER A 279 -9.51 -9.94 -4.37
N PHE A 280 -9.60 -10.19 -3.06
CA PHE A 280 -10.15 -11.43 -2.49
C PHE A 280 -11.69 -11.42 -2.44
N ALA A 281 -12.32 -10.46 -3.13
CA ALA A 281 -13.77 -10.30 -3.23
C ALA A 281 -14.26 -10.67 -4.61
N GLY A 282 -15.14 -11.66 -4.68
CA GLY A 282 -15.69 -12.13 -5.95
C GLY A 282 -14.87 -13.30 -6.47
N ASP A 283 -14.54 -13.27 -7.76
CA ASP A 283 -13.78 -14.32 -8.42
C ASP A 283 -12.29 -13.99 -8.44
N GLU A 284 -11.46 -14.96 -8.05
CA GLU A 284 -10.02 -14.83 -7.87
C GLU A 284 -9.25 -15.67 -8.90
N LEU A 285 -7.93 -15.50 -8.95
CA LEU A 285 -7.03 -16.27 -9.80
C LEU A 285 -6.58 -17.58 -9.12
N TYR A 286 -6.90 -18.71 -9.74
CA TYR A 286 -6.53 -20.03 -9.27
C TYR A 286 -5.73 -20.83 -10.31
N PHE A 287 -4.83 -21.69 -9.80
CA PHE A 287 -4.16 -22.70 -10.60
C PHE A 287 -4.81 -24.06 -10.38
N ALA A 288 -5.34 -24.67 -11.44
CA ALA A 288 -6.01 -25.96 -11.33
C ALA A 288 -5.40 -26.99 -12.29
N ALA A 289 -5.07 -28.18 -11.78
CA ALA A 289 -4.74 -29.32 -12.62
C ALA A 289 -6.05 -30.02 -13.02
N VAL A 290 -6.39 -29.99 -14.32
CA VAL A 290 -7.66 -30.54 -14.81
C VAL A 290 -7.39 -31.69 -15.79
N PRO A 291 -7.38 -32.96 -15.35
CA PRO A 291 -7.03 -34.11 -16.19
C PRO A 291 -7.87 -34.26 -17.46
N ALA A 292 -9.14 -33.81 -17.43
CA ALA A 292 -10.04 -33.86 -18.57
C ALA A 292 -9.62 -32.98 -19.76
N LEU A 293 -8.67 -32.05 -19.56
CA LEU A 293 -8.17 -31.17 -20.62
C LEU A 293 -6.96 -31.73 -21.37
N ILE A 294 -6.34 -32.82 -20.88
CA ILE A 294 -5.12 -33.36 -21.46
C ILE A 294 -5.37 -33.77 -22.92
N GLY A 295 -4.53 -33.26 -23.82
CA GLY A 295 -4.60 -33.49 -25.27
C GLY A 295 -5.47 -32.50 -26.04
N LEU A 296 -6.32 -31.71 -25.35
CA LEU A 296 -7.10 -30.64 -25.97
C LEU A 296 -6.21 -29.43 -26.30
N SER A 297 -6.63 -28.64 -27.28
CA SER A 297 -6.08 -27.30 -27.48
C SER A 297 -6.61 -26.32 -26.42
N TYR A 298 -5.89 -25.22 -26.21
CA TYR A 298 -6.32 -24.14 -25.34
C TYR A 298 -7.72 -23.62 -25.71
N ALA A 299 -7.99 -23.45 -27.01
CA ALA A 299 -9.30 -23.02 -27.49
C ALA A 299 -10.43 -24.01 -27.20
N GLU A 300 -10.15 -25.31 -27.25
CA GLU A 300 -11.10 -26.35 -26.88
C GLU A 300 -11.34 -26.35 -25.36
N ALA A 301 -10.30 -26.10 -24.57
CA ALA A 301 -10.34 -26.11 -23.12
C ALA A 301 -11.14 -24.94 -22.53
N ILE A 302 -11.01 -23.72 -23.05
CA ILE A 302 -11.74 -22.53 -22.55
C ILE A 302 -13.25 -22.79 -22.46
N ASN A 303 -13.81 -23.43 -23.48
CA ASN A 303 -15.25 -23.69 -23.53
C ASN A 303 -15.68 -24.92 -22.71
N LYS A 304 -14.76 -25.63 -22.04
CA LYS A 304 -15.13 -26.68 -21.08
C LYS A 304 -15.62 -26.12 -19.75
N PHE A 305 -15.51 -24.83 -19.48
CA PHE A 305 -15.86 -24.26 -18.18
C PHE A 305 -17.10 -23.38 -18.26
N ARG A 306 -18.14 -23.71 -17.50
CA ARG A 306 -19.37 -22.91 -17.43
C ARG A 306 -19.20 -21.66 -16.56
N THR A 307 -18.55 -21.80 -15.42
CA THR A 307 -18.50 -20.81 -14.33
C THR A 307 -17.11 -20.19 -14.13
N SER A 308 -16.11 -20.61 -14.90
CA SER A 308 -14.72 -20.15 -14.75
C SER A 308 -14.17 -19.68 -16.09
N SER A 309 -13.38 -18.62 -16.08
CA SER A 309 -12.72 -18.08 -17.28
C SER A 309 -11.28 -18.52 -17.29
N ILE A 310 -10.91 -19.33 -18.28
CA ILE A 310 -9.52 -19.76 -18.44
C ILE A 310 -8.77 -18.69 -19.21
N ILE A 311 -7.70 -18.19 -18.60
CA ILE A 311 -6.93 -17.06 -19.14
C ILE A 311 -5.47 -17.41 -19.42
N GLY A 312 -5.03 -18.61 -19.05
CA GLY A 312 -3.65 -19.03 -19.29
C GLY A 312 -3.36 -20.47 -18.88
N LEU A 313 -2.09 -20.85 -19.03
CA LEU A 313 -1.57 -22.17 -18.70
C LEU A 313 -0.29 -22.04 -17.88
N VAL A 314 -0.04 -22.99 -16.99
CA VAL A 314 1.23 -23.12 -16.26
C VAL A 314 1.84 -24.46 -16.60
N ARG A 315 3.10 -24.43 -17.05
CA ARG A 315 3.87 -25.63 -17.37
C ARG A 315 4.45 -26.26 -16.10
N PRO A 316 4.89 -27.54 -16.13
CA PRO A 316 5.47 -28.21 -14.97
C PRO A 316 6.76 -27.56 -14.42
N ASP A 317 7.42 -26.71 -15.20
CA ASP A 317 8.56 -25.89 -14.77
C ASP A 317 8.15 -24.67 -13.93
N GLY A 318 6.84 -24.42 -13.78
CA GLY A 318 6.28 -23.31 -13.02
C GLY A 318 6.18 -22.00 -13.79
N VAL A 319 6.52 -21.97 -15.08
CA VAL A 319 6.40 -20.77 -15.91
C VAL A 319 4.96 -20.60 -16.36
N PRO A 320 4.28 -19.50 -15.96
CA PRO A 320 2.96 -19.18 -16.47
C PRO A 320 3.08 -18.65 -17.90
N GLN A 321 2.02 -18.86 -18.67
CA GLN A 321 1.80 -18.25 -19.97
C GLN A 321 0.36 -17.73 -19.97
N VAL A 322 0.21 -16.43 -19.78
CA VAL A 322 -1.07 -15.73 -19.92
C VAL A 322 -1.41 -15.64 -21.41
N ASN A 323 -2.69 -15.85 -21.74
CA ASN A 323 -3.22 -15.84 -23.11
C ASN A 323 -2.38 -16.65 -24.13
N PRO A 324 -2.15 -17.96 -23.90
CA PRO A 324 -1.38 -18.79 -24.82
C PRO A 324 -2.08 -18.89 -26.19
N PRO A 325 -1.32 -19.15 -27.27
CA PRO A 325 -1.90 -19.33 -28.60
C PRO A 325 -3.03 -20.36 -28.60
N ALA A 326 -4.10 -20.08 -29.36
CA ALA A 326 -5.33 -20.89 -29.36
C ALA A 326 -5.10 -22.40 -29.63
N HIS A 327 -4.06 -22.72 -30.39
CA HIS A 327 -3.69 -24.07 -30.80
C HIS A 327 -2.74 -24.80 -29.83
N THR A 328 -2.29 -24.13 -28.75
CA THR A 328 -1.42 -24.71 -27.73
C THR A 328 -2.07 -25.95 -27.14
N ARG A 329 -1.37 -27.09 -27.14
CA ARG A 329 -1.91 -28.35 -26.60
C ARG A 329 -1.56 -28.49 -25.12
N ILE A 330 -2.56 -28.86 -24.32
CA ILE A 330 -2.40 -29.07 -22.88
C ILE A 330 -1.85 -30.48 -22.66
N GLU A 331 -0.66 -30.56 -22.04
CA GLU A 331 0.00 -31.83 -21.74
C GLU A 331 -0.20 -32.26 -20.29
N GLN A 332 0.23 -33.48 -19.97
CA GLN A 332 0.18 -34.01 -18.61
C GLN A 332 1.04 -33.15 -17.67
N GLY A 333 0.48 -32.81 -16.51
CA GLY A 333 1.15 -32.01 -15.49
C GLY A 333 1.02 -30.49 -15.67
N TRP A 334 0.41 -30.03 -16.76
CA TRP A 334 0.09 -28.62 -16.92
C TRP A 334 -1.12 -28.24 -16.05
N GLN A 335 -1.16 -26.98 -15.62
CA GLN A 335 -2.28 -26.40 -14.88
C GLN A 335 -2.91 -25.28 -15.72
N VAL A 336 -4.20 -25.05 -15.54
CA VAL A 336 -4.87 -23.86 -16.09
C VAL A 336 -4.76 -22.70 -15.10
N ILE A 337 -4.67 -21.49 -15.64
CA ILE A 337 -4.87 -20.24 -14.90
C ILE A 337 -6.34 -19.85 -15.11
N ALA A 338 -7.13 -19.86 -14.05
CA ALA A 338 -8.57 -19.63 -14.10
C ALA A 338 -8.97 -18.46 -13.21
N ILE A 339 -9.91 -17.63 -13.68
CA ILE A 339 -10.69 -16.72 -12.84
C ILE A 339 -11.92 -17.51 -12.39
N SER A 340 -12.10 -17.70 -11.08
CA SER A 340 -13.18 -18.50 -10.51
C SER A 340 -13.49 -18.09 -9.08
N GLN A 341 -14.65 -18.47 -8.56
CA GLN A 341 -15.09 -18.10 -7.22
C GLN A 341 -14.24 -18.73 -6.09
N ASP A 342 -13.76 -19.96 -6.31
CA ASP A 342 -12.92 -20.71 -5.37
C ASP A 342 -12.09 -21.76 -6.14
N ASP A 343 -11.08 -22.35 -5.50
CA ASP A 343 -10.19 -23.35 -6.13
C ASP A 343 -10.94 -24.63 -6.53
N ASP A 344 -11.90 -25.06 -5.71
CA ASP A 344 -12.74 -26.25 -5.94
C ASP A 344 -13.85 -26.03 -6.98
N THR A 345 -14.05 -24.79 -7.44
CA THR A 345 -15.04 -24.44 -8.47
C THR A 345 -14.50 -24.48 -9.89
N VAL A 346 -13.18 -24.68 -10.08
CA VAL A 346 -12.54 -24.81 -11.40
C VAL A 346 -12.82 -26.20 -11.98
N LEU A 347 -14.08 -26.44 -12.32
CA LEU A 347 -14.58 -27.74 -12.75
C LEU A 347 -15.00 -27.71 -14.22
N PRO A 348 -14.48 -28.63 -15.06
CA PRO A 348 -14.94 -28.75 -16.43
C PRO A 348 -16.37 -29.29 -16.45
N ASP A 349 -17.23 -28.66 -17.24
CA ASP A 349 -18.57 -29.10 -17.56
C ASP A 349 -18.52 -30.15 -18.69
N ALA A 350 -19.27 -31.24 -18.49
CA ALA A 350 -19.44 -32.30 -19.47
C ALA A 350 -20.52 -31.97 -20.52
N GLY A 351 -21.22 -30.83 -20.37
CA GLY A 351 -22.26 -30.37 -21.28
C GLY A 351 -21.78 -30.16 -22.71
N VAL A 352 -22.65 -30.50 -23.67
CA VAL A 352 -22.45 -30.16 -25.09
C VAL A 352 -23.10 -28.80 -25.33
N PHE A 353 -22.27 -27.77 -25.48
CA PHE A 353 -22.71 -26.42 -25.87
C PHE A 353 -22.67 -26.28 -27.40
N LYS A 354 -23.59 -25.50 -27.95
CA LYS A 354 -23.71 -25.27 -29.40
C LYS A 354 -23.42 -23.82 -29.73
N LEU A 355 -22.22 -23.57 -30.25
CA LEU A 355 -21.79 -22.23 -30.66
C LEU A 355 -22.71 -21.66 -31.76
N ASN A 356 -23.15 -20.42 -31.58
CA ASN A 356 -23.89 -19.69 -32.61
C ASN A 356 -22.91 -19.04 -33.60
N LEU A 357 -22.39 -19.84 -34.53
CA LEU A 357 -21.41 -19.38 -35.53
C LEU A 357 -21.91 -18.23 -36.41
N ALA A 358 -23.23 -18.12 -36.62
CA ALA A 358 -23.81 -17.06 -37.45
C ALA A 358 -23.74 -15.67 -36.78
N ALA A 359 -23.66 -15.64 -35.44
CA ALA A 359 -23.55 -14.42 -34.65
C ALA A 359 -22.12 -13.88 -34.59
N ILE A 360 -21.10 -14.69 -34.93
CA ILE A 360 -19.71 -14.26 -34.87
C ILE A 360 -19.40 -13.31 -36.03
N ALA A 361 -18.76 -12.19 -35.72
CA ALA A 361 -18.32 -11.19 -36.69
C ALA A 361 -17.12 -11.69 -37.51
N ALA A 362 -16.86 -11.03 -38.64
CA ALA A 362 -15.62 -11.26 -39.37
C ALA A 362 -14.47 -10.55 -38.65
N VAL A 363 -13.27 -11.13 -38.67
CA VAL A 363 -12.09 -10.50 -38.08
C VAL A 363 -11.72 -9.29 -38.93
N GLU A 364 -11.90 -8.09 -38.38
CA GLU A 364 -11.33 -6.86 -38.95
C GLU A 364 -9.95 -6.59 -38.33
N ALA A 365 -9.05 -5.99 -39.10
CA ALA A 365 -7.71 -5.67 -38.62
C ALA A 365 -7.80 -4.51 -37.60
N GLY A 366 -6.98 -4.58 -36.54
CA GLY A 366 -6.98 -3.58 -35.48
C GLY A 366 -6.70 -2.15 -35.97
N ASP A 367 -7.25 -1.18 -35.26
CA ASP A 367 -7.04 0.25 -35.51
C ASP A 367 -5.56 0.62 -35.31
N ALA A 368 -5.01 1.43 -36.21
CA ALA A 368 -3.64 1.94 -36.07
C ALA A 368 -3.54 2.95 -34.93
N ALA A 369 -2.40 2.97 -34.22
CA ALA A 369 -2.11 3.95 -33.17
C ALA A 369 -2.30 5.39 -33.70
N VAL A 370 -3.11 6.17 -32.99
CA VAL A 370 -3.45 7.55 -33.36
C VAL A 370 -2.63 8.52 -32.51
N ARG A 371 -2.36 9.70 -33.06
CA ARG A 371 -1.77 10.80 -32.29
C ARG A 371 -2.69 11.17 -31.12
N GLU A 372 -2.12 11.26 -29.92
CA GLU A 372 -2.81 11.64 -28.69
C GLU A 372 -2.08 12.83 -28.02
N ASP A 373 -2.83 13.86 -27.61
CA ASP A 373 -2.30 14.99 -26.84
C ASP A 373 -2.72 14.82 -25.37
N ILE A 374 -1.75 14.66 -24.46
CA ILE A 374 -1.98 14.27 -23.06
C ILE A 374 -1.57 15.40 -22.12
N ILE A 375 -2.43 15.74 -21.16
CA ILE A 375 -2.15 16.75 -20.13
C ILE A 375 -2.06 16.08 -18.76
N PHE A 376 -0.92 16.23 -18.09
CA PHE A 376 -0.73 15.81 -16.70
C PHE A 376 -0.88 17.00 -15.77
N VAL A 377 -1.78 16.88 -14.80
CA VAL A 377 -2.05 17.89 -13.77
C VAL A 377 -1.56 17.35 -12.44
N GLY A 378 -0.39 17.81 -11.98
CA GLY A 378 0.26 17.33 -10.77
C GLY A 378 1.54 16.54 -11.06
N TRP A 379 2.28 16.26 -10.00
CA TRP A 379 3.60 15.62 -10.08
C TRP A 379 3.82 14.63 -8.94
N ASN A 380 4.28 13.42 -9.28
CA ASN A 380 4.88 12.49 -8.32
C ASN A 380 5.97 11.63 -8.99
N TRP A 381 6.58 10.75 -8.19
CA TRP A 381 7.69 9.89 -8.62
C TRP A 381 7.38 8.95 -9.80
N LYS A 382 6.10 8.64 -10.06
CA LYS A 382 5.68 7.69 -11.10
C LYS A 382 5.58 8.34 -12.48
N LEU A 383 5.34 9.65 -12.55
CA LEU A 383 5.05 10.36 -13.80
C LEU A 383 6.09 10.10 -14.93
N PRO A 384 7.42 10.11 -14.67
CA PRO A 384 8.38 9.81 -15.73
C PRO A 384 8.19 8.41 -16.33
N GLN A 385 7.89 7.42 -15.49
CA GLN A 385 7.62 6.06 -15.96
C GLN A 385 6.28 5.99 -16.69
N ILE A 386 5.22 6.67 -16.21
CA ILE A 386 3.91 6.72 -16.90
C ILE A 386 4.08 7.26 -18.34
N ILE A 387 4.85 8.33 -18.52
CA ILE A 387 5.13 8.89 -19.85
C ILE A 387 5.93 7.90 -20.71
N HIS A 388 6.89 7.19 -20.12
CA HIS A 388 7.64 6.15 -20.82
C HIS A 388 6.75 5.00 -21.30
N GLU A 389 5.84 4.50 -20.46
CA GLU A 389 4.89 3.45 -20.85
C GLU A 389 3.93 3.96 -21.94
N LEU A 390 3.44 5.21 -21.83
CA LEU A 390 2.57 5.82 -22.86
C LEU A 390 3.24 5.92 -24.23
N ASP A 391 4.56 6.08 -24.29
CA ASP A 391 5.31 6.22 -25.53
C ASP A 391 5.21 4.99 -26.46
N ALA A 392 4.95 3.81 -25.88
CA ALA A 392 4.70 2.57 -26.62
C ALA A 392 3.30 2.52 -27.24
N TYR A 393 2.33 3.23 -26.65
CA TYR A 393 0.91 3.14 -27.04
C TYR A 393 0.43 4.24 -27.98
N VAL A 394 1.04 5.43 -27.89
CA VAL A 394 0.60 6.60 -28.64
C VAL A 394 1.07 6.55 -30.09
N GLY A 395 0.37 7.21 -31.02
CA GLY A 395 0.82 7.36 -32.40
C GLY A 395 1.93 8.43 -32.56
N PRO A 396 2.73 8.39 -33.64
CA PRO A 396 3.78 9.38 -33.88
C PRO A 396 3.28 10.83 -33.88
N GLY A 397 4.04 11.72 -33.22
CA GLY A 397 3.70 13.14 -33.13
C GLY A 397 2.81 13.52 -31.95
N SER A 398 2.54 12.56 -31.06
CA SER A 398 1.87 12.77 -29.77
C SER A 398 2.65 13.73 -28.87
N GLN A 399 1.95 14.42 -27.99
CA GLN A 399 2.52 15.46 -27.13
C GLN A 399 2.08 15.26 -25.67
N ALA A 400 2.95 15.61 -24.73
CA ALA A 400 2.63 15.61 -23.31
C ALA A 400 2.90 17.00 -22.70
N LEU A 401 1.93 17.53 -21.95
CA LEU A 401 2.10 18.75 -21.16
C LEU A 401 1.95 18.42 -19.68
N VAL A 402 2.96 18.72 -18.88
CA VAL A 402 2.97 18.47 -17.44
C VAL A 402 2.89 19.77 -16.66
N LEU A 403 1.92 19.86 -15.75
CA LEU A 403 1.82 20.91 -14.75
C LEU A 403 2.30 20.40 -13.39
N GLY A 404 3.21 21.11 -12.75
CA GLY A 404 3.66 20.79 -11.39
C GLY A 404 4.04 22.01 -10.57
N ALA A 405 4.10 21.86 -9.25
CA ALA A 405 4.32 22.98 -8.33
C ALA A 405 5.80 23.42 -8.26
N ASN A 406 6.74 22.48 -8.43
CA ASN A 406 8.17 22.70 -8.22
C ASN A 406 8.97 22.74 -9.55
N GLN A 407 10.24 23.18 -9.55
CA GLN A 407 11.09 23.12 -10.76
C GLN A 407 11.87 21.80 -10.89
N ALA A 408 11.89 20.97 -9.84
CA ALA A 408 12.62 19.71 -9.87
C ALA A 408 12.05 18.72 -10.91
N GLY A 409 10.73 18.78 -11.14
CA GLY A 409 10.07 17.99 -12.19
C GLY A 409 10.60 18.29 -13.60
N ALA A 410 10.90 19.55 -13.92
CA ALA A 410 11.41 19.95 -15.23
C ALA A 410 12.74 19.25 -15.59
N GLN A 411 13.66 19.14 -14.62
CA GLN A 411 14.96 18.50 -14.84
C GLN A 411 14.82 16.99 -15.07
N LYS A 412 13.92 16.33 -14.33
CA LYS A 412 13.65 14.89 -14.47
C LYS A 412 13.01 14.58 -15.84
N LEU A 413 12.08 15.40 -16.31
CA LEU A 413 11.47 15.22 -17.64
C LEU A 413 12.44 15.50 -18.80
N ALA A 414 13.30 16.52 -18.65
CA ALA A 414 14.32 16.80 -19.65
C ALA A 414 15.27 15.60 -19.86
N ALA A 415 15.56 14.84 -18.79
CA ALA A 415 16.33 13.60 -18.89
C ALA A 415 15.57 12.46 -19.58
N LEU A 416 14.24 12.44 -19.48
CA LEU A 416 13.38 11.42 -20.10
C LEU A 416 13.25 11.60 -21.61
N GLN A 417 13.21 12.84 -22.10
CA GLN A 417 12.95 13.16 -23.51
C GLN A 417 13.86 12.39 -24.50
N GLY A 418 15.13 12.14 -24.13
CA GLY A 418 16.08 11.39 -24.97
C GLY A 418 15.83 9.89 -25.08
N SER A 419 14.94 9.34 -24.24
CA SER A 419 14.57 7.91 -24.21
C SER A 419 13.20 7.62 -24.83
N LEU A 420 12.47 8.66 -25.24
CA LEU A 420 11.16 8.52 -25.89
C LEU A 420 11.34 8.42 -27.41
N HIS A 421 10.58 7.53 -28.02
CA HIS A 421 10.60 7.21 -29.44
C HIS A 421 9.45 7.85 -30.22
N THR A 422 8.30 8.05 -29.58
CA THR A 422 7.05 8.39 -30.26
C THR A 422 6.51 9.78 -29.90
N PHE A 423 6.67 10.19 -28.63
CA PHE A 423 6.36 11.54 -28.19
C PHE A 423 7.26 12.57 -28.87
N GLY A 424 6.64 13.53 -29.56
CA GLY A 424 7.35 14.63 -30.22
C GLY A 424 7.89 15.68 -29.24
N ALA A 425 7.16 15.94 -28.15
CA ALA A 425 7.57 16.87 -27.10
C ALA A 425 6.89 16.54 -25.77
N VAL A 426 7.67 16.57 -24.68
CA VAL A 426 7.18 16.57 -23.31
C VAL A 426 7.54 17.91 -22.66
N GLU A 427 6.54 18.75 -22.46
CA GLU A 427 6.72 20.09 -21.90
C GLU A 427 6.39 20.11 -20.41
N TYR A 428 7.17 20.86 -19.64
CA TYR A 428 6.89 21.12 -18.23
C TYR A 428 6.51 22.58 -18.00
N ARG A 429 5.44 22.81 -17.24
CA ARG A 429 4.99 24.13 -16.82
C ARG A 429 4.83 24.16 -15.31
N GLN A 430 5.57 25.06 -14.66
CA GLN A 430 5.37 25.30 -13.24
C GLN A 430 4.07 26.09 -13.02
N ALA A 431 3.12 25.52 -12.26
CA ALA A 431 1.86 26.19 -11.96
C ALA A 431 1.16 25.57 -10.73
N ASP A 432 0.20 26.31 -10.16
CA ASP A 432 -0.71 25.77 -9.14
C ASP A 432 -1.89 25.06 -9.81
N ILE A 433 -2.02 23.75 -9.59
CA ILE A 433 -3.09 22.91 -10.15
C ILE A 433 -4.49 23.21 -9.60
N THR A 434 -4.57 23.95 -8.49
CA THR A 434 -5.84 24.35 -7.85
C THR A 434 -6.37 25.70 -8.37
N ASP A 435 -5.57 26.45 -9.12
CA ASP A 435 -6.01 27.71 -9.72
C ASP A 435 -6.80 27.44 -11.00
N ARG A 436 -8.10 27.72 -10.96
CA ARG A 436 -8.99 27.60 -12.12
C ARG A 436 -8.49 28.35 -13.35
N SER A 437 -7.92 29.54 -13.18
CA SER A 437 -7.46 30.39 -14.29
C SER A 437 -6.30 29.75 -15.05
N VAL A 438 -5.44 29.02 -14.32
CA VAL A 438 -4.35 28.23 -14.90
C VAL A 438 -4.91 27.08 -15.72
N LEU A 439 -5.87 26.34 -15.17
CA LEU A 439 -6.50 25.19 -15.86
C LEU A 439 -7.30 25.62 -17.09
N GLU A 440 -7.97 26.76 -17.05
CA GLU A 440 -8.73 27.33 -18.17
C GLU A 440 -7.82 27.78 -19.33
N ALA A 441 -6.56 28.15 -19.04
CA ALA A 441 -5.57 28.51 -20.05
C ALA A 441 -4.94 27.30 -20.77
N LEU A 442 -5.30 26.08 -20.39
CA LEU A 442 -4.80 24.86 -21.02
C LEU A 442 -5.53 24.55 -22.34
N PRO A 443 -4.89 23.80 -23.26
CA PRO A 443 -5.51 23.40 -24.53
C PRO A 443 -6.50 22.24 -24.34
N LEU A 444 -7.48 22.41 -23.44
CA LEU A 444 -8.45 21.35 -23.07
C LEU A 444 -9.33 20.89 -24.23
N ALA A 445 -9.55 21.74 -25.23
CA ALA A 445 -10.38 21.43 -26.39
C ALA A 445 -9.73 20.39 -27.35
N SER A 446 -8.39 20.31 -27.37
CA SER A 446 -7.64 19.38 -28.21
C SER A 446 -7.00 18.24 -27.42
N ALA A 447 -7.13 18.24 -26.09
CA ALA A 447 -6.59 17.16 -25.27
C ALA A 447 -7.37 15.87 -25.52
N SER A 448 -6.64 14.78 -25.79
CA SER A 448 -7.21 13.43 -25.81
C SER A 448 -7.50 12.96 -24.39
N HIS A 449 -6.52 13.17 -23.51
CA HIS A 449 -6.52 12.63 -22.15
C HIS A 449 -5.97 13.64 -21.15
N ILE A 450 -6.58 13.66 -19.96
CA ILE A 450 -6.09 14.43 -18.81
C ILE A 450 -5.89 13.48 -17.64
N VAL A 451 -4.66 13.47 -17.11
CA VAL A 451 -4.28 12.66 -15.95
C VAL A 451 -3.97 13.58 -14.78
N VAL A 452 -4.74 13.49 -13.71
CA VAL A 452 -4.51 14.25 -12.49
C VAL A 452 -3.77 13.37 -11.49
N LEU A 453 -2.54 13.72 -11.14
CA LEU A 453 -1.70 12.95 -10.22
C LEU A 453 -1.63 13.63 -8.86
N SER A 454 -1.69 12.84 -7.78
CA SER A 454 -1.50 13.37 -6.43
C SER A 454 -0.08 13.92 -6.25
N ASN A 455 0.02 15.15 -5.72
CA ASN A 455 1.30 15.80 -5.42
C ASN A 455 1.96 15.26 -4.13
N SER A 456 2.03 13.95 -3.97
CA SER A 456 2.48 13.28 -2.76
C SER A 456 3.97 13.47 -2.44
N GLU A 457 4.75 14.04 -3.36
CA GLU A 457 6.15 14.44 -3.10
C GLU A 457 6.24 15.82 -2.42
N ASP A 458 5.26 16.68 -2.67
CA ASP A 458 5.27 18.08 -2.25
C ASP A 458 4.43 18.34 -0.99
N PHE A 459 3.40 17.51 -0.76
CA PHE A 459 2.42 17.69 0.33
C PHE A 459 2.18 16.38 1.10
N ASP A 460 1.62 16.48 2.31
CA ASP A 460 1.13 15.30 3.02
C ASP A 460 -0.08 14.66 2.28
N PRO A 461 -0.41 13.38 2.56
CA PRO A 461 -1.43 12.67 1.80
C PRO A 461 -2.81 13.34 1.77
N ASP A 462 -3.27 13.90 2.89
CA ASP A 462 -4.60 14.52 2.99
C ASP A 462 -4.64 15.84 2.18
N GLU A 463 -3.59 16.66 2.28
CA GLU A 463 -3.48 17.87 1.46
C GLU A 463 -3.34 17.53 -0.03
N ALA A 464 -2.51 16.53 -0.40
CA ALA A 464 -2.34 16.12 -1.78
C ALA A 464 -3.66 15.67 -2.43
N ASP A 465 -4.45 14.85 -1.73
CA ASP A 465 -5.76 14.40 -2.19
C ASP A 465 -6.77 15.55 -2.32
N ALA A 466 -6.79 16.48 -1.37
CA ALA A 466 -7.64 17.66 -1.43
C ALA A 466 -7.35 18.53 -2.66
N ARG A 467 -6.06 18.73 -2.99
CA ARG A 467 -5.64 19.48 -4.18
C ARG A 467 -6.03 18.78 -5.48
N THR A 468 -5.84 17.45 -5.55
CA THR A 468 -6.30 16.62 -6.67
C THR A 468 -7.81 16.77 -6.86
N LEU A 469 -8.60 16.69 -5.79
CA LEU A 469 -10.05 16.82 -5.85
C LEU A 469 -10.49 18.20 -6.36
N ILE A 470 -9.84 19.28 -5.91
CA ILE A 470 -10.11 20.64 -6.41
C ILE A 470 -9.83 20.75 -7.91
N ALA A 471 -8.67 20.25 -8.36
CA ALA A 471 -8.30 20.25 -9.77
C ALA A 471 -9.33 19.47 -10.63
N LEU A 472 -9.76 18.30 -10.15
CA LEU A 472 -10.79 17.49 -10.81
C LEU A 472 -12.12 18.24 -10.93
N LEU A 473 -12.58 18.89 -9.85
CA LEU A 473 -13.83 19.66 -9.87
C LEU A 473 -13.76 20.82 -10.87
N HIS A 474 -12.62 21.50 -10.98
CA HIS A 474 -12.42 22.55 -11.97
C HIS A 474 -12.43 22.01 -13.41
N LEU A 475 -11.69 20.93 -13.68
CA LEU A 475 -11.64 20.30 -15.01
C LEU A 475 -13.02 19.81 -15.46
N ARG A 476 -13.79 19.19 -14.56
CA ARG A 476 -15.17 18.76 -14.82
C ARG A 476 -16.08 19.93 -15.16
N ASP A 477 -16.05 20.99 -14.36
CA ASP A 477 -16.88 22.16 -14.63
C ASP A 477 -16.51 22.84 -15.96
N LEU A 478 -15.22 22.93 -16.28
CA LEU A 478 -14.75 23.45 -17.56
C LEU A 478 -15.18 22.57 -18.74
N ALA A 479 -15.09 21.24 -18.62
CA ALA A 479 -15.55 20.31 -19.65
C ALA A 479 -17.05 20.45 -19.90
N ARG A 480 -17.84 20.52 -18.82
CA ARG A 480 -19.30 20.67 -18.88
C ARG A 480 -19.72 22.01 -19.50
N LEU A 481 -19.10 23.12 -19.09
CA LEU A 481 -19.45 24.46 -19.57
C LEU A 481 -19.10 24.67 -21.05
N ASN A 482 -18.00 24.08 -21.51
CA ASN A 482 -17.49 24.29 -22.88
C ASN A 482 -17.76 23.11 -23.82
N GLY A 483 -18.31 22.00 -23.32
CA GLY A 483 -18.57 20.79 -24.11
C GLY A 483 -17.30 20.05 -24.54
N TYR A 484 -16.19 20.19 -23.81
CA TYR A 484 -14.95 19.47 -24.11
C TYR A 484 -15.13 17.95 -23.93
N ARG A 485 -14.41 17.18 -24.74
CA ARG A 485 -14.43 15.71 -24.71
C ARG A 485 -13.00 15.20 -24.59
N PHE A 486 -12.63 14.82 -23.38
CA PHE A 486 -11.36 14.16 -23.05
C PHE A 486 -11.66 13.03 -22.05
N SER A 487 -10.78 12.04 -21.95
CA SER A 487 -10.80 11.16 -20.78
C SER A 487 -10.18 11.87 -19.59
N LEU A 488 -10.74 11.64 -18.40
CA LEU A 488 -10.21 12.17 -17.15
C LEU A 488 -9.88 10.98 -16.24
N THR A 489 -8.61 10.84 -15.93
CA THR A 489 -8.10 9.82 -15.01
C THR A 489 -7.43 10.51 -13.84
N SER A 490 -7.64 10.01 -12.63
CA SER A 490 -7.05 10.61 -11.45
C SER A 490 -6.48 9.60 -10.48
N GLU A 491 -5.32 9.95 -9.93
CA GLU A 491 -4.70 9.23 -8.85
C GLU A 491 -5.06 9.85 -7.51
N LEU A 492 -5.65 9.04 -6.64
CA LEU A 492 -5.94 9.38 -5.25
C LEU A 492 -5.16 8.45 -4.31
N LEU A 493 -4.85 8.92 -3.11
CA LEU A 493 -4.15 8.15 -2.10
C LEU A 493 -5.13 7.43 -1.17
N ASP A 494 -6.29 8.04 -0.89
CA ASP A 494 -7.32 7.47 0.00
C ASP A 494 -8.60 7.08 -0.76
N THR A 495 -9.03 5.83 -0.53
CA THR A 495 -10.33 5.29 -0.95
C THR A 495 -11.54 6.13 -0.49
N ARG A 496 -11.48 6.78 0.68
CA ARG A 496 -12.56 7.64 1.19
C ARG A 496 -12.69 8.89 0.32
N THR A 497 -11.58 9.45 -0.13
CA THR A 497 -11.56 10.57 -1.10
C THR A 497 -12.12 10.10 -2.44
N GLN A 498 -11.77 8.89 -2.88
CA GLN A 498 -12.31 8.30 -4.11
C GLN A 498 -13.84 8.17 -4.05
N GLU A 499 -14.41 7.70 -2.94
CA GLU A 499 -15.86 7.63 -2.76
C GLU A 499 -16.51 9.01 -2.94
N LEU A 500 -15.96 10.06 -2.34
CA LEU A 500 -16.45 11.43 -2.49
C LEU A 500 -16.36 11.93 -3.93
N ALA A 501 -15.28 11.62 -4.63
CA ALA A 501 -15.04 12.03 -6.01
C ALA A 501 -15.95 11.29 -7.02
N SER A 502 -16.30 10.03 -6.72
CA SER A 502 -17.14 9.14 -7.53
C SER A 502 -18.61 9.54 -7.59
N ILE A 503 -19.11 10.24 -6.56
CA ILE A 503 -20.50 10.76 -6.50
C ILE A 503 -20.75 11.79 -7.61
N ALA A 504 -19.70 12.38 -8.18
CA ALA A 504 -19.78 13.51 -9.07
C ALA A 504 -19.67 13.21 -10.58
N GLU A 505 -19.19 12.03 -11.03
CA GLU A 505 -19.30 11.49 -12.41
C GLU A 505 -18.44 10.21 -12.59
N ALA A 506 -18.66 9.47 -13.69
CA ALA A 506 -17.96 8.21 -14.04
C ALA A 506 -16.56 8.47 -14.66
N ASP A 507 -15.66 9.01 -13.86
CA ASP A 507 -14.23 9.12 -14.19
C ASP A 507 -13.46 7.87 -13.74
N ASP A 508 -12.27 7.68 -14.31
CA ASP A 508 -11.37 6.61 -13.90
C ASP A 508 -10.52 7.07 -12.72
N PHE A 509 -10.77 6.46 -11.58
CA PHE A 509 -9.97 6.64 -10.37
C PHE A 509 -9.01 5.48 -10.21
N ILE A 510 -7.80 5.81 -9.77
CA ILE A 510 -6.76 4.85 -9.42
C ILE A 510 -6.31 5.19 -8.01
N VAL A 511 -6.42 4.21 -7.12
CA VAL A 511 -5.79 4.25 -5.80
C VAL A 511 -4.59 3.32 -5.85
N SER A 512 -3.45 3.84 -6.32
CA SER A 512 -2.25 3.05 -6.59
C SER A 512 -1.81 2.22 -5.39
N ASP A 513 -1.83 2.83 -4.21
CA ASP A 513 -1.39 2.22 -2.96
C ASP A 513 -2.31 1.06 -2.53
N ARG A 514 -3.61 1.15 -2.87
CA ARG A 514 -4.55 0.04 -2.68
C ARG A 514 -4.20 -1.12 -3.60
N LEU A 515 -3.97 -0.89 -4.89
CA LEU A 515 -3.63 -1.93 -5.85
C LEU A 515 -2.32 -2.65 -5.49
N ILE A 516 -1.31 -1.90 -5.01
CA ILE A 516 -0.07 -2.48 -4.47
C ILE A 516 -0.41 -3.39 -3.27
N GLY A 517 -1.23 -2.92 -2.35
CA GLY A 517 -1.66 -3.71 -1.19
C GLY A 517 -2.36 -5.01 -1.60
N LEU A 518 -3.29 -4.96 -2.56
CA LEU A 518 -3.97 -6.16 -3.08
C LEU A 518 -2.96 -7.16 -3.65
N LEU A 519 -2.06 -6.68 -4.50
CA LEU A 519 -1.05 -7.50 -5.18
C LEU A 519 -0.09 -8.17 -4.19
N LEU A 520 0.40 -7.43 -3.19
CA LEU A 520 1.29 -7.97 -2.17
C LEU A 520 0.61 -9.10 -1.38
N VAL A 521 -0.68 -8.95 -1.06
CA VAL A 521 -1.42 -10.00 -0.34
C VAL A 521 -1.64 -11.23 -1.22
N GLN A 522 -2.02 -11.06 -2.49
CA GLN A 522 -2.16 -12.17 -3.44
C GLN A 522 -0.86 -13.00 -3.53
N ILE A 523 0.28 -12.32 -3.69
CA ILE A 523 1.59 -12.99 -3.78
C ILE A 523 2.01 -13.60 -2.44
N ALA A 524 1.68 -12.96 -1.31
CA ALA A 524 1.96 -13.48 0.01
C ALA A 524 1.14 -14.74 0.34
N GLU A 525 -0.07 -14.90 -0.21
CA GLU A 525 -0.87 -16.12 -0.04
C GLU A 525 -0.49 -17.19 -1.07
N ASN A 526 -0.13 -16.80 -2.30
CA ASN A 526 0.34 -17.71 -3.34
C ASN A 526 1.52 -17.12 -4.16
N PRO A 527 2.78 -17.48 -3.82
CA PRO A 527 3.97 -16.94 -4.49
C PRO A 527 4.04 -17.16 -6.00
N ALA A 528 3.37 -18.20 -6.52
CA ALA A 528 3.36 -18.49 -7.95
C ALA A 528 2.60 -17.42 -8.76
N LEU A 529 1.68 -16.67 -8.12
CA LEU A 529 0.98 -15.57 -8.77
C LEU A 529 1.92 -14.42 -9.15
N ASN A 530 3.08 -14.27 -8.50
CA ASN A 530 4.03 -13.22 -8.88
C ASN A 530 4.45 -13.32 -10.35
N ALA A 531 4.67 -14.55 -10.84
CA ALA A 531 5.02 -14.77 -12.24
C ALA A 531 3.85 -14.46 -13.19
N VAL A 532 2.60 -14.75 -12.78
CA VAL A 532 1.40 -14.44 -13.58
C VAL A 532 1.20 -12.93 -13.69
N PHE A 533 1.32 -12.21 -12.57
CA PHE A 533 1.22 -10.75 -12.58
C PHE A 533 2.38 -10.12 -13.35
N THR A 534 3.60 -10.66 -13.21
CA THR A 534 4.74 -10.18 -14.01
C THR A 534 4.46 -10.30 -15.52
N ASP A 535 3.90 -11.43 -15.98
CA ASP A 535 3.52 -11.66 -17.38
C ASP A 535 2.33 -10.77 -17.82
N LEU A 536 1.31 -10.62 -16.97
CA LEU A 536 0.14 -9.75 -17.21
C LEU A 536 0.51 -8.25 -17.27
N PHE A 537 1.61 -7.88 -16.62
CA PHE A 537 2.19 -6.54 -16.60
C PHE A 537 3.52 -6.49 -17.38
N ASP A 538 3.72 -7.36 -18.37
CA ASP A 538 4.85 -7.33 -19.31
C ASP A 538 4.43 -6.61 -20.61
N PRO A 539 5.17 -5.58 -21.08
CA PRO A 539 4.70 -4.78 -22.22
C PRO A 539 4.87 -5.51 -23.54
N ASP A 540 5.73 -6.53 -23.58
CA ASP A 540 5.90 -7.41 -24.73
C ASP A 540 4.91 -8.59 -24.69
N GLY A 541 4.11 -8.71 -23.61
CA GLY A 541 3.20 -9.80 -23.33
C GLY A 541 1.73 -9.50 -23.70
N SER A 542 0.82 -10.25 -23.08
CA SER A 542 -0.63 -10.03 -23.23
C SER A 542 -1.17 -9.12 -22.15
N GLU A 543 -1.80 -8.01 -22.56
CA GLU A 543 -2.39 -7.03 -21.66
C GLU A 543 -3.92 -7.06 -21.70
N ILE A 544 -4.56 -6.36 -20.76
CA ILE A 544 -6.02 -6.29 -20.69
C ILE A 544 -6.53 -5.13 -21.55
N TYR A 545 -7.39 -5.43 -22.51
CA TYR A 545 -8.03 -4.44 -23.38
C TYR A 545 -9.55 -4.52 -23.31
N PHE A 546 -10.18 -3.36 -23.44
CA PHE A 546 -11.57 -3.23 -23.82
C PHE A 546 -11.68 -3.07 -25.34
N LYS A 547 -12.05 -4.14 -26.03
CA LYS A 547 -12.26 -4.12 -27.48
C LYS A 547 -13.76 -4.00 -27.80
N PRO A 548 -14.15 -3.24 -28.84
CA PRO A 548 -15.55 -3.13 -29.27
C PRO A 548 -16.18 -4.51 -29.44
N ILE A 549 -17.41 -4.71 -28.96
CA ILE A 549 -18.07 -6.01 -29.09
C ILE A 549 -18.35 -6.39 -30.54
N GLU A 550 -18.48 -5.37 -31.40
CA GLU A 550 -18.73 -5.45 -32.83
C GLU A 550 -17.65 -6.26 -33.57
N ASP A 551 -16.43 -6.26 -33.05
CA ASP A 551 -15.28 -7.00 -33.60
C ASP A 551 -15.41 -8.51 -33.39
N TYR A 552 -16.32 -8.94 -32.49
CA TYR A 552 -16.50 -10.34 -32.10
C TYR A 552 -17.87 -10.87 -32.44
N ILE A 553 -18.92 -10.08 -32.17
CA ILE A 553 -20.31 -10.49 -32.23
C ILE A 553 -21.11 -9.45 -32.99
N LYS A 554 -21.96 -9.93 -33.90
CA LYS A 554 -22.91 -9.08 -34.64
C LYS A 554 -23.93 -8.49 -33.66
N PRO A 555 -24.06 -7.15 -33.58
CA PRO A 555 -24.94 -6.48 -32.63
C PRO A 555 -26.40 -6.92 -32.73
N GLY A 556 -27.11 -6.86 -31.61
CA GLY A 556 -28.56 -7.09 -31.55
C GLY A 556 -29.00 -8.56 -31.50
N LEU A 557 -28.08 -9.53 -31.62
CA LEU A 557 -28.37 -10.95 -31.40
C LEU A 557 -28.13 -11.32 -29.93
N ALA A 558 -29.05 -12.08 -29.34
CA ALA A 558 -28.80 -12.71 -28.06
C ALA A 558 -27.85 -13.91 -28.26
N VAL A 559 -26.73 -13.92 -27.55
CA VAL A 559 -25.70 -14.95 -27.61
C VAL A 559 -25.35 -15.45 -26.22
N ASP A 560 -24.88 -16.70 -26.13
CA ASP A 560 -24.31 -17.23 -24.89
C ASP A 560 -22.83 -16.84 -24.76
N GLY A 561 -22.30 -16.89 -23.54
CA GLY A 561 -20.89 -16.61 -23.29
C GLY A 561 -19.96 -17.59 -24.02
N TYR A 562 -20.36 -18.85 -24.23
CA TYR A 562 -19.57 -19.80 -25.04
C TYR A 562 -19.29 -19.27 -26.45
N THR A 563 -20.29 -18.68 -27.12
CA THR A 563 -20.13 -18.09 -28.45
C THR A 563 -19.20 -16.88 -28.41
N VAL A 564 -19.30 -16.04 -27.39
CA VAL A 564 -18.43 -14.87 -27.19
C VAL A 564 -16.96 -15.29 -26.99
N TYR A 565 -16.71 -16.24 -26.09
CA TYR A 565 -15.35 -16.73 -25.81
C TYR A 565 -14.76 -17.39 -27.05
N ALA A 566 -15.55 -18.20 -27.78
CA ALA A 566 -15.10 -18.80 -29.03
C ALA A 566 -14.80 -17.76 -30.13
N ALA A 567 -15.49 -16.61 -30.15
CA ALA A 567 -15.21 -15.53 -31.08
C ALA A 567 -13.85 -14.87 -30.80
N ALA A 568 -13.57 -14.55 -29.53
CA ALA A 568 -12.30 -13.96 -29.12
C ALA A 568 -11.12 -14.92 -29.32
N THR A 569 -11.28 -16.20 -28.98
CA THR A 569 -10.19 -17.17 -29.14
C THR A 569 -9.79 -17.39 -30.60
N ARG A 570 -10.68 -17.15 -31.57
CA ARG A 570 -10.32 -17.17 -33.01
C ARG A 570 -9.35 -16.05 -33.39
N GLN A 571 -9.29 -15.00 -32.59
CA GLN A 571 -8.36 -13.89 -32.71
C GLN A 571 -7.15 -14.06 -31.77
N ASN A 572 -6.93 -15.26 -31.21
CA ASN A 572 -5.90 -15.56 -30.19
C ASN A 572 -6.02 -14.69 -28.93
N GLN A 573 -7.24 -14.45 -28.48
CA GLN A 573 -7.53 -13.67 -27.28
C GLN A 573 -8.29 -14.50 -26.24
N SER A 574 -8.00 -14.22 -24.97
CA SER A 574 -8.66 -14.86 -23.82
C SER A 574 -9.63 -13.87 -23.19
N VAL A 575 -10.89 -14.27 -23.00
CA VAL A 575 -11.91 -13.39 -22.41
C VAL A 575 -11.82 -13.42 -20.89
N ILE A 576 -11.75 -12.23 -20.30
CA ILE A 576 -11.90 -12.00 -18.85
C ILE A 576 -13.36 -11.70 -18.52
N GLY A 577 -14.04 -10.95 -19.39
CA GLY A 577 -15.41 -10.49 -19.14
C GLY A 577 -15.91 -9.53 -20.20
N TRP A 578 -16.89 -8.68 -19.86
CA TRP A 578 -17.42 -7.65 -20.74
C TRP A 578 -17.92 -6.43 -19.97
N ARG A 579 -18.04 -5.30 -20.67
CA ARG A 579 -18.65 -4.07 -20.19
C ARG A 579 -19.94 -3.76 -20.94
N LEU A 580 -21.03 -3.62 -20.19
CA LEU A 580 -22.32 -3.20 -20.73
C LEU A 580 -22.52 -1.69 -20.53
N GLN A 581 -22.71 -0.97 -21.63
CA GLN A 581 -22.83 0.48 -21.65
C GLN A 581 -24.08 0.99 -20.92
N GLN A 582 -25.16 0.20 -20.93
CA GLN A 582 -26.40 0.53 -20.23
C GLN A 582 -26.22 0.66 -18.70
N ASP A 583 -25.24 -0.06 -18.14
CA ASP A 583 -24.96 -0.10 -16.71
C ASP A 583 -23.81 0.85 -16.33
N LYS A 584 -23.30 1.66 -17.29
CA LYS A 584 -22.12 2.53 -17.10
C LYS A 584 -22.25 3.49 -15.91
N SER A 585 -23.45 3.94 -15.56
CA SER A 585 -23.70 4.88 -14.47
C SER A 585 -24.06 4.21 -13.14
N ASP A 586 -24.15 2.88 -13.10
CA ASP A 586 -24.54 2.14 -11.90
C ASP A 586 -23.31 1.61 -11.16
N ALA A 587 -22.92 2.32 -10.11
CA ALA A 587 -21.81 1.93 -9.24
C ALA A 587 -22.03 0.56 -8.57
N SER A 588 -23.29 0.17 -8.30
CA SER A 588 -23.61 -1.14 -7.71
C SER A 588 -23.38 -2.31 -8.67
N ARG A 589 -23.28 -2.01 -9.96
CA ARG A 589 -22.95 -2.95 -11.04
C ARG A 589 -21.56 -2.70 -11.60
N ASN A 590 -20.65 -2.14 -10.79
CA ASN A 590 -19.26 -1.86 -11.18
C ASN A 590 -19.17 -1.05 -12.49
N TYR A 591 -20.07 -0.08 -12.69
CA TYR A 591 -20.11 0.75 -13.90
C TYR A 591 -20.21 -0.08 -15.20
N GLY A 592 -20.93 -1.20 -15.10
CA GLY A 592 -21.22 -2.15 -16.17
C GLY A 592 -20.11 -3.15 -16.44
N VAL A 593 -19.05 -3.20 -15.64
CA VAL A 593 -17.95 -4.17 -15.78
C VAL A 593 -18.33 -5.50 -15.11
N TYR A 594 -18.39 -6.57 -15.91
CA TYR A 594 -18.68 -7.93 -15.45
C TYR A 594 -17.46 -8.81 -15.70
N ILE A 595 -16.82 -9.29 -14.63
CA ILE A 595 -15.68 -10.21 -14.66
C ILE A 595 -16.18 -11.64 -14.50
N ASN A 596 -15.55 -12.59 -15.21
CA ASN A 596 -15.89 -14.02 -15.20
C ASN A 596 -17.40 -14.33 -15.30
N PRO A 597 -18.10 -13.77 -16.31
CA PRO A 597 -19.52 -14.05 -16.46
C PRO A 597 -19.78 -15.53 -16.79
N HIS A 598 -20.89 -16.04 -16.27
CA HIS A 598 -21.37 -17.39 -16.56
C HIS A 598 -21.63 -17.59 -18.06
N LYS A 599 -21.04 -18.63 -18.66
CA LYS A 599 -21.08 -18.84 -20.11
C LYS A 599 -22.43 -19.33 -20.66
N ASP A 600 -23.29 -19.89 -19.81
CA ASP A 600 -24.65 -20.31 -20.17
C ASP A 600 -25.68 -19.18 -20.12
N GLY A 601 -25.31 -18.02 -19.58
CA GLY A 601 -26.12 -16.81 -19.60
C GLY A 601 -26.25 -16.25 -21.01
N MET A 602 -27.48 -15.95 -21.42
CA MET A 602 -27.75 -15.22 -22.66
C MET A 602 -27.57 -13.73 -22.43
N VAL A 603 -26.79 -13.09 -23.29
CA VAL A 603 -26.55 -11.64 -23.28
C VAL A 603 -26.85 -11.08 -24.68
N GLN A 604 -27.46 -9.90 -24.71
CA GLN A 604 -27.70 -9.16 -25.94
C GLN A 604 -26.89 -7.87 -25.88
N PHE A 605 -25.85 -7.80 -26.70
CA PHE A 605 -24.97 -6.64 -26.73
C PHE A 605 -25.54 -5.51 -27.58
N ALA A 606 -25.38 -4.29 -27.09
CA ALA A 606 -25.70 -3.04 -27.77
C ALA A 606 -24.44 -2.39 -28.36
N PRO A 607 -24.57 -1.52 -29.37
CA PRO A 607 -23.45 -0.75 -29.88
C PRO A 607 -22.75 0.04 -28.76
N GLY A 608 -21.42 -0.05 -28.70
CA GLY A 608 -20.61 0.57 -27.66
C GLY A 608 -20.39 -0.28 -26.39
N ASP A 609 -21.01 -1.45 -26.28
CA ASP A 609 -20.56 -2.47 -25.32
C ASP A 609 -19.15 -2.94 -25.71
N LYS A 610 -18.38 -3.41 -24.72
CA LYS A 610 -16.99 -3.81 -24.94
C LYS A 610 -16.71 -5.19 -24.37
N LEU A 611 -15.89 -5.97 -25.07
CA LEU A 611 -15.34 -7.22 -24.56
C LEU A 611 -14.04 -6.93 -23.80
N ILE A 612 -13.85 -7.58 -22.65
CA ILE A 612 -12.62 -7.48 -21.85
C ILE A 612 -11.78 -8.71 -22.19
N VAL A 613 -10.65 -8.48 -22.85
CA VAL A 613 -9.80 -9.56 -23.35
C VAL A 613 -8.35 -9.36 -22.97
N LEU A 614 -7.63 -10.47 -22.86
CA LEU A 614 -6.18 -10.51 -22.96
C LEU A 614 -5.79 -10.60 -24.42
N SER A 615 -4.94 -9.68 -24.86
CA SER A 615 -4.46 -9.58 -26.24
C SER A 615 -3.02 -9.06 -26.23
N GLU A 616 -2.25 -9.43 -27.25
CA GLU A 616 -1.10 -8.63 -27.68
C GLU A 616 -1.62 -7.37 -28.40
N ASP A 617 -0.85 -6.29 -28.39
CA ASP A 617 -1.23 -4.96 -28.93
C ASP A 617 -1.54 -4.98 -30.44
#